data_AF-A0AAD5NBE2-F1
#
_entry.id   AF-A0AAD5NBE2-F1
#
_cell.length_a   1.000
_cell.length_b   1.000
_cell.length_c   1.000
_cell.angle_alpha   90.00
_cell.angle_beta   90.00
_cell.angle_gamma   90.00
#
_symmetry.space_group_name_H-M   'P 1'
#
loop_
_entity.id
_entity.type
_entity.pdbx_description
1 polymer ?
#
loop_
_entity_poly.entity_id
_entity_poly.type
_entity_poly.pdbx_seq_one_letter_code
_entity_poly.pdbx_strand_id
1 'polypeptide(L)'
;MTYIPVSGLTGAFLKDRPPCDQGGWYSGPCFIDYIDNHLVSMARDYNGPVRCIVVDKFSDMGTLIIGKMESGVVIKGQNLVLMPNKQAVQVIQLWSDEVETDRVVSGDNVKFKLKGVEENELQSGFIICSADALCKVGRVFDAEVVILEHKSIIASGYTCVLHIHAAVEEVSVKMVICTIDKKTGEKKKSRFVRQDEKCIMRMESAEAFCLEPFKELPQLGRFTLRDEGRTIAIGKLVIMSQRRKVIDLYKQLYHMGKEYPKGKEWFHSRLKAAFLKNKDETDPAKIDKLIARAEYVVKEIEALYSLRKYRALKSRYYEDK
;
A
#
# COMPACT_ATOMS: atom_id res chain seq x y z
N MET A 1 20.55 18.25 9.03
CA MET A 1 19.49 19.00 9.73
C MET A 1 19.91 20.45 9.67
N THR A 2 19.15 21.30 8.98
CA THR A 2 19.50 22.71 8.74
C THR A 2 18.63 23.57 9.64
N TYR A 3 19.24 24.48 10.39
CA TYR A 3 18.53 25.42 11.26
C TYR A 3 18.55 26.81 10.61
N ILE A 4 17.36 27.41 10.47
CA ILE A 4 17.18 28.75 9.90
C ILE A 4 16.41 29.57 10.94
N PRO A 5 16.99 30.65 11.50
CA PRO A 5 16.27 31.53 12.40
C PRO A 5 15.26 32.32 11.57
N VAL A 6 13.97 32.26 11.92
CA VAL A 6 12.91 32.99 11.21
C VAL A 6 12.02 33.73 12.20
N SER A 7 11.54 34.91 11.81
CA SER A 7 10.58 35.68 12.60
C SER A 7 9.32 35.95 11.78
N GLY A 8 8.22 35.30 12.15
CA GLY A 8 6.94 35.45 11.44
C GLY A 8 6.31 36.85 11.57
N LEU A 9 6.62 37.59 12.64
CA LEU A 9 6.09 38.94 12.84
C LEU A 9 6.80 39.98 11.96
N THR A 10 8.12 39.88 11.86
CA THR A 10 8.96 40.89 11.18
C THR A 10 9.31 40.51 9.75
N GLY A 11 9.13 39.25 9.35
CA GLY A 11 9.54 38.77 8.04
C GLY A 11 11.04 38.42 7.95
N ALA A 12 11.80 38.54 9.04
CA ALA A 12 13.25 38.33 9.02
C ALA A 12 13.61 36.90 8.58
N PHE A 13 14.57 36.81 7.65
CA PHE A 13 15.10 35.56 7.07
C PHE A 13 14.07 34.70 6.31
N LEU A 14 12.86 35.22 6.03
CA LEU A 14 11.92 34.53 5.15
C LEU A 14 12.37 34.64 3.68
N LYS A 15 12.35 35.87 3.14
CA LYS A 15 12.84 36.18 1.80
C LYS A 15 14.18 36.89 1.88
N ASP A 16 14.19 37.99 2.62
CA ASP A 16 15.32 38.89 2.73
C ASP A 16 16.00 38.77 4.09
N ARG A 17 17.30 39.08 4.12
CA ARG A 17 18.05 39.14 5.37
C ARG A 17 17.67 40.40 6.13
N PRO A 18 17.44 40.31 7.46
CA PRO A 18 17.27 41.50 8.27
C PRO A 18 18.58 42.32 8.30
N PRO A 19 18.54 43.58 8.77
CA PRO A 19 19.74 44.37 8.92
C PRO A 19 20.73 43.71 9.91
N CYS A 20 22.02 44.07 9.80
CA CYS A 20 23.11 43.40 10.53
C CYS A 20 22.97 43.45 12.06
N ASP A 21 22.20 44.39 12.59
CA ASP A 21 21.91 44.55 14.02
C ASP A 21 21.10 43.37 14.60
N GLN A 22 20.21 42.76 13.82
CA GLN A 22 19.34 41.66 14.24
C GLN A 22 19.79 40.29 13.74
N GLY A 23 20.66 40.25 12.72
CA GLY A 23 20.98 39.02 11.98
C GLY A 23 22.45 38.75 11.69
N GLY A 24 23.39 39.58 12.17
CA GLY A 24 24.81 39.49 11.80
C GLY A 24 25.52 38.16 12.15
N TRP A 25 24.97 37.39 13.09
CA TRP A 25 25.55 36.10 13.51
C TRP A 25 25.18 34.92 12.59
N TYR A 26 24.15 35.05 11.75
CA TYR A 26 23.66 33.96 10.89
C TYR A 26 24.08 34.15 9.44
N SER A 27 25.00 33.29 8.98
CA SER A 27 25.51 33.33 7.60
C SER A 27 24.76 32.41 6.62
N GLY A 28 23.83 31.57 7.09
CA GLY A 28 23.10 30.61 6.27
C GLY A 28 22.07 31.24 5.32
N PRO A 29 21.46 30.43 4.42
CA PRO A 29 20.47 30.91 3.44
C PRO A 29 19.17 31.36 4.11
N CYS A 30 18.42 32.23 3.43
CA CYS A 30 17.05 32.58 3.82
C CYS A 30 16.11 31.39 3.57
N PHE A 31 14.93 31.38 4.19
CA PHE A 31 14.00 30.27 4.11
C PHE A 31 13.53 29.95 2.68
N ILE A 32 13.13 30.96 1.90
CA ILE A 32 12.67 30.76 0.52
C ILE A 32 13.83 30.29 -0.37
N ASP A 33 14.99 30.94 -0.25
CA ASP A 33 16.21 30.55 -0.96
C ASP A 33 16.63 29.10 -0.65
N TYR A 34 16.45 28.68 0.61
CA TYR A 34 16.66 27.31 1.02
C TYR A 34 15.66 26.34 0.38
N ILE A 35 14.39 26.71 0.29
CA ILE A 35 13.37 25.89 -0.38
C ILE A 35 13.68 25.73 -1.87
N ASP A 36 14.05 26.82 -2.54
CA ASP A 36 14.22 26.85 -3.99
C ASP A 36 15.52 26.16 -4.44
N ASN A 37 16.62 26.40 -3.72
CA ASN A 37 17.96 26.00 -4.17
C ASN A 37 18.58 24.85 -3.39
N HIS A 38 18.17 24.63 -2.13
CA HIS A 38 18.82 23.67 -1.23
C HIS A 38 17.97 22.43 -0.93
N LEU A 39 16.67 22.44 -1.25
CA LEU A 39 15.86 21.24 -1.18
C LEU A 39 16.12 20.35 -2.40
N VAL A 40 16.49 19.11 -2.12
CA VAL A 40 16.60 18.08 -3.16
C VAL A 40 15.19 17.79 -3.68
N SER A 41 14.95 18.04 -4.97
CA SER A 41 13.70 17.65 -5.62
C SER A 41 13.50 16.15 -5.45
N MET A 42 12.35 15.76 -4.89
CA MET A 42 12.01 14.34 -4.74
C MET A 42 11.80 13.71 -6.12
N ALA A 43 12.30 12.49 -6.29
CA ALA A 43 12.10 11.72 -7.51
C ALA A 43 10.61 11.43 -7.70
N ARG A 44 10.04 11.91 -8.80
CA ARG A 44 8.66 11.66 -9.23
C ARG A 44 8.64 10.37 -10.04
N ASP A 45 7.81 9.41 -9.63
CA ASP A 45 7.65 8.15 -10.36
C ASP A 45 6.56 8.27 -11.43
N TYR A 46 7.00 8.64 -12.63
CA TYR A 46 6.11 8.80 -13.78
C TYR A 46 5.73 7.47 -14.43
N ASN A 47 6.57 6.45 -14.32
CA ASN A 47 6.40 5.16 -15.00
C ASN A 47 5.73 4.11 -14.10
N GLY A 48 5.62 4.39 -12.80
CA GLY A 48 4.92 3.55 -11.85
C GLY A 48 3.42 3.43 -12.13
N PRO A 49 2.75 2.43 -11.53
CA PRO A 49 1.31 2.27 -11.66
C PRO A 49 0.59 3.49 -11.07
N VAL A 50 -0.54 3.87 -11.68
CA VAL A 50 -1.36 4.98 -11.20
C VAL A 50 -1.86 4.70 -9.78
N ARG A 51 -1.57 5.61 -8.86
CA ARG A 51 -2.05 5.62 -7.47
C ARG A 51 -2.41 7.04 -7.09
N CYS A 52 -3.71 7.32 -7.02
CA CYS A 52 -4.22 8.59 -6.48
C CYS A 52 -4.96 8.32 -5.18
N ILE A 53 -4.57 8.98 -4.10
CA ILE A 53 -5.26 8.90 -2.82
C ILE A 53 -6.39 9.93 -2.83
N VAL A 54 -7.60 9.53 -2.49
CA VAL A 54 -8.73 10.43 -2.25
C VAL A 54 -8.59 11.00 -0.85
N VAL A 55 -8.42 12.32 -0.73
CA VAL A 55 -8.35 13.03 0.54
C VAL A 55 -9.73 13.52 0.93
N ASP A 56 -10.42 14.15 -0.02
CA ASP A 56 -11.74 14.75 0.20
C ASP A 56 -12.66 14.55 -1.00
N LYS A 57 -13.96 14.68 -0.78
CA LYS A 57 -15.01 14.45 -1.79
C LYS A 57 -16.11 15.51 -1.68
N PHE A 58 -16.64 15.92 -2.82
CA PHE A 58 -17.71 16.91 -2.92
C PHE A 58 -18.63 16.60 -4.09
N SER A 59 -19.92 16.88 -3.96
CA SER A 59 -20.87 16.85 -5.09
C SER A 59 -20.99 18.23 -5.74
N ASP A 60 -20.72 18.31 -7.04
CA ASP A 60 -21.02 19.48 -7.88
C ASP A 60 -21.29 19.04 -9.33
N MET A 61 -22.57 18.97 -9.69
CA MET A 61 -23.06 18.45 -10.98
C MET A 61 -22.32 17.18 -11.43
N GLY A 62 -22.22 16.22 -10.51
CA GLY A 62 -21.33 15.06 -10.57
C GLY A 62 -20.51 14.93 -9.29
N THR A 63 -19.62 13.94 -9.25
CA THR A 63 -18.78 13.67 -8.08
C THR A 63 -17.38 14.22 -8.32
N LEU A 64 -16.94 15.18 -7.50
CA LEU A 64 -15.58 15.67 -7.50
C LEU A 64 -14.83 15.11 -6.30
N ILE A 65 -13.57 14.79 -6.52
CA ILE A 65 -12.66 14.38 -5.47
C ILE A 65 -11.43 15.26 -5.48
N ILE A 66 -10.90 15.53 -4.29
CA ILE A 66 -9.59 16.13 -4.11
C ILE A 66 -8.67 15.02 -3.64
N GLY A 67 -7.55 14.88 -4.32
CA GLY A 67 -6.61 13.83 -4.04
C GLY A 67 -5.19 14.25 -4.32
N LYS A 68 -4.29 13.34 -4.01
CA LYS A 68 -2.88 13.50 -4.33
C LYS A 68 -2.42 12.33 -5.18
N MET A 69 -1.75 12.66 -6.28
CA MET A 69 -1.11 11.68 -7.14
C MET A 69 0.19 11.22 -6.47
N GLU A 70 0.24 9.98 -6.01
CA GLU A 70 1.47 9.41 -5.43
C GLU A 70 2.36 8.76 -6.48
N SER A 71 1.79 8.16 -7.51
CA SER A 71 2.52 7.47 -8.58
C SER A 71 1.74 7.45 -9.89
N GLY A 72 2.47 7.47 -11.00
CA GLY A 72 1.93 7.35 -12.35
C GLY A 72 1.40 8.66 -12.94
N VAL A 73 0.72 8.53 -14.08
CA VAL A 73 0.18 9.64 -14.88
C VAL A 73 -1.27 9.34 -15.22
N VAL A 74 -2.14 10.34 -15.08
CA VAL A 74 -3.55 10.25 -15.46
C VAL A 74 -3.86 11.29 -16.52
N ILE A 75 -4.64 10.87 -17.53
CA ILE A 75 -5.07 11.71 -18.65
C ILE A 75 -6.59 11.88 -18.61
N LYS A 76 -7.08 13.02 -19.06
CA LYS A 76 -8.51 13.31 -19.19
C LYS A 76 -9.20 12.26 -20.07
N GLY A 77 -10.36 11.77 -19.64
CA GLY A 77 -11.13 10.73 -20.32
C GLY A 77 -10.70 9.29 -20.01
N GLN A 78 -9.62 9.08 -19.25
CA GLN A 78 -9.12 7.75 -18.90
C GLN A 78 -10.07 7.01 -17.95
N ASN A 79 -10.21 5.70 -18.19
CA ASN A 79 -10.91 4.79 -17.29
C ASN A 79 -9.96 4.30 -16.20
N LEU A 80 -10.37 4.44 -14.94
CA LEU A 80 -9.64 4.03 -13.76
C LEU A 80 -10.54 3.16 -12.87
N VAL A 81 -9.97 2.57 -11.84
CA VAL A 81 -10.69 1.74 -10.89
C VAL A 81 -10.51 2.29 -9.49
N LEU A 82 -11.62 2.55 -8.81
CA LEU A 82 -11.67 2.95 -7.42
C LEU A 82 -11.60 1.69 -6.54
N MET A 83 -10.60 1.65 -5.66
CA MET A 83 -10.40 0.60 -4.67
C MET A 83 -10.61 1.21 -3.27
N PRO A 84 -11.22 0.47 -2.32
CA PRO A 84 -11.40 -0.98 -2.27
C PRO A 84 -12.66 -1.54 -2.96
N ASN A 85 -13.64 -0.71 -3.33
CA ASN A 85 -14.94 -1.17 -3.88
C ASN A 85 -14.86 -1.79 -5.30
N LYS A 86 -13.71 -1.67 -5.96
CA LYS A 86 -13.47 -2.16 -7.33
C LYS A 86 -14.48 -1.60 -8.33
N GLN A 87 -14.80 -0.33 -8.20
CA GLN A 87 -15.75 0.37 -9.04
C GLN A 87 -15.03 1.04 -10.20
N ALA A 88 -15.51 0.82 -11.42
CA ALA A 88 -14.95 1.47 -12.60
C ALA A 88 -15.40 2.93 -12.64
N VAL A 89 -14.45 3.85 -12.74
CA VAL A 89 -14.69 5.29 -12.79
C VAL A 89 -14.02 5.89 -14.01
N GLN A 90 -14.66 6.86 -14.63
CA GLN A 90 -14.07 7.61 -15.75
C GLN A 90 -13.77 9.03 -15.32
N VAL A 91 -12.57 9.51 -15.63
CA VAL A 91 -12.16 10.89 -15.36
C VAL A 91 -12.70 11.79 -16.46
N ILE A 92 -13.64 12.69 -16.14
CA ILE A 92 -14.22 13.64 -17.11
C ILE A 92 -13.31 14.88 -17.21
N GLN A 93 -12.93 15.43 -16.05
CA GLN A 93 -12.12 16.65 -15.96
C GLN A 93 -11.08 16.51 -14.85
N LEU A 94 -10.01 17.27 -15.02
CA LEU A 94 -8.79 17.25 -14.23
C LEU A 94 -8.39 18.68 -13.93
N TRP A 95 -8.12 19.00 -12.67
CA TRP A 95 -7.47 20.25 -12.28
C TRP A 95 -6.20 19.95 -11.49
N SER A 96 -5.14 20.70 -11.78
CA SER A 96 -3.90 20.70 -11.01
C SER A 96 -3.75 22.09 -10.40
N ASP A 97 -3.70 22.17 -9.07
CA ASP A 97 -3.59 23.45 -8.33
C ASP A 97 -4.53 24.55 -8.87
N GLU A 98 -5.82 24.20 -9.06
CA GLU A 98 -6.91 25.06 -9.54
C GLU A 98 -6.93 25.37 -11.06
N VAL A 99 -5.92 24.94 -11.82
CA VAL A 99 -5.89 25.10 -13.28
C VAL A 99 -6.39 23.82 -13.97
N GLU A 100 -7.34 23.94 -14.90
CA GLU A 100 -7.79 22.79 -15.71
C GLU A 100 -6.65 22.33 -16.62
N THR A 101 -6.31 21.04 -16.55
CA THR A 101 -5.19 20.44 -17.30
C THR A 101 -5.62 19.12 -17.92
N ASP A 102 -5.04 18.73 -19.05
CA ASP A 102 -5.40 17.45 -19.70
C ASP A 102 -4.64 16.24 -19.12
N ARG A 103 -3.56 16.51 -18.37
CA ARG A 103 -2.67 15.50 -17.81
C ARG A 103 -2.20 15.94 -16.44
N VAL A 104 -2.25 15.02 -15.48
CA VAL A 104 -1.67 15.18 -14.14
C VAL A 104 -0.55 14.17 -13.92
N VAL A 105 0.45 14.54 -13.13
CA VAL A 105 1.61 13.69 -12.86
C VAL A 105 1.77 13.39 -11.37
N SER A 106 2.60 12.40 -11.05
CA SER A 106 2.97 12.08 -9.67
C SER A 106 3.53 13.31 -8.94
N GLY A 107 3.07 13.51 -7.71
CA GLY A 107 3.45 14.61 -6.83
C GLY A 107 2.43 15.75 -6.78
N ASP A 108 1.55 15.86 -7.77
CA ASP A 108 0.60 16.97 -7.86
C ASP A 108 -0.62 16.74 -6.97
N ASN A 109 -1.15 17.83 -6.41
CA ASN A 109 -2.47 17.84 -5.78
C ASN A 109 -3.51 18.05 -6.89
N VAL A 110 -4.45 17.14 -6.95
CA VAL A 110 -5.36 17.03 -8.10
C VAL A 110 -6.79 17.07 -7.66
N LYS A 111 -7.62 17.70 -8.49
CA LYS A 111 -9.08 17.61 -8.39
C LYS A 111 -9.56 16.81 -9.60
N PHE A 112 -10.32 15.74 -9.37
CA PHE A 112 -10.90 14.93 -10.45
C PHE A 112 -12.41 15.05 -10.42
N LYS A 113 -13.02 15.25 -11.59
CA LYS A 113 -14.45 15.04 -11.79
C LYS A 113 -14.67 13.64 -12.35
N LEU A 114 -15.34 12.80 -11.58
CA LEU A 114 -15.54 11.39 -11.90
C LEU A 114 -16.96 11.13 -12.43
N LYS A 115 -17.06 10.17 -13.36
CA LYS A 115 -18.30 9.56 -13.83
C LYS A 115 -18.39 8.12 -13.33
N GLY A 116 -19.61 7.69 -12.97
CA GLY A 116 -19.90 6.31 -12.61
C GLY A 116 -19.69 5.97 -11.13
N VAL A 117 -19.54 7.00 -10.28
CA VAL A 117 -19.49 6.85 -8.82
C VAL A 117 -20.27 7.96 -8.15
N GLU A 118 -21.05 7.60 -7.13
CA GLU A 118 -21.79 8.55 -6.31
C GLU A 118 -20.96 8.98 -5.09
N GLU A 119 -21.27 10.15 -4.52
CA GLU A 119 -20.57 10.66 -3.35
C GLU A 119 -20.68 9.71 -2.13
N ASN A 120 -21.80 9.01 -2.00
CA ASN A 120 -22.06 8.07 -0.91
C ASN A 120 -21.15 6.84 -0.95
N GLU A 121 -20.68 6.46 -2.14
CA GLU A 121 -19.84 5.28 -2.37
C GLU A 121 -18.34 5.57 -2.21
N LEU A 122 -17.97 6.83 -2.01
CA LEU A 122 -16.60 7.28 -1.78
C LEU A 122 -16.32 7.48 -0.30
N GLN A 123 -15.11 7.17 0.14
CA GLN A 123 -14.60 7.56 1.44
C GLN A 123 -13.19 8.13 1.32
N SER A 124 -12.84 9.02 2.23
CA SER A 124 -11.47 9.51 2.37
C SER A 124 -10.53 8.34 2.67
N GLY A 125 -9.41 8.27 1.94
CA GLY A 125 -8.46 7.16 2.00
C GLY A 125 -8.66 6.08 0.93
N PHE A 126 -9.72 6.15 0.12
CA PHE A 126 -9.83 5.30 -1.07
C PHE A 126 -8.74 5.64 -2.09
N ILE A 127 -8.36 4.65 -2.89
CA ILE A 127 -7.27 4.78 -3.86
C ILE A 127 -7.81 4.51 -5.25
N ILE A 128 -7.54 5.44 -6.16
CA ILE A 128 -7.78 5.25 -7.59
C ILE A 128 -6.54 4.62 -8.19
N CYS A 129 -6.73 3.47 -8.84
CA CYS A 129 -5.69 2.63 -9.40
C CYS A 129 -5.95 2.45 -10.91
N SER A 130 -4.91 2.20 -11.70
CA SER A 130 -5.08 1.75 -13.09
C SER A 130 -5.73 0.36 -13.14
N ALA A 131 -6.52 0.07 -14.18
CA ALA A 131 -7.14 -1.23 -14.39
C ALA A 131 -6.11 -2.37 -14.53
N ASP A 132 -4.92 -2.06 -15.06
CA ASP A 132 -3.85 -3.05 -15.28
C ASP A 132 -3.12 -3.45 -13.98
N ALA A 133 -3.13 -2.56 -12.98
CA ALA A 133 -2.37 -2.69 -11.75
C ALA A 133 -3.24 -2.32 -10.54
N LEU A 134 -4.16 -3.22 -10.18
CA LEU A 134 -5.06 -3.01 -9.04
C LEU A 134 -4.32 -3.01 -7.70
N CYS A 135 -4.81 -2.19 -6.78
CA CYS A 135 -4.32 -2.12 -5.41
C CYS A 135 -4.71 -3.39 -4.62
N LYS A 136 -3.82 -3.88 -3.76
CA LYS A 136 -4.13 -5.04 -2.92
C LYS A 136 -5.07 -4.60 -1.80
N VAL A 137 -6.16 -5.34 -1.60
CA VAL A 137 -7.14 -5.09 -0.54
C VAL A 137 -7.09 -6.23 0.46
N GLY A 138 -7.04 -5.89 1.74
CA GLY A 138 -7.00 -6.88 2.80
C GLY A 138 -7.46 -6.31 4.13
N ARG A 139 -8.01 -7.18 4.98
CA ARG A 139 -8.35 -6.86 6.38
C ARG A 139 -7.20 -7.19 7.33
N VAL A 140 -6.42 -8.21 6.99
CA VAL A 140 -5.35 -8.73 7.84
C VAL A 140 -4.02 -8.42 7.18
N PHE A 141 -3.15 -7.75 7.93
CA PHE A 141 -1.83 -7.37 7.44
C PHE A 141 -0.77 -7.51 8.53
N ASP A 142 0.46 -7.77 8.07
CA ASP A 142 1.64 -7.81 8.93
C ASP A 142 2.35 -6.47 8.80
N ALA A 143 2.73 -5.88 9.93
CA ALA A 143 3.46 -4.63 9.92
C ALA A 143 4.58 -4.60 10.94
N GLU A 144 5.64 -3.90 10.58
CA GLU A 144 6.75 -3.59 11.47
C GLU A 144 6.45 -2.24 12.12
N VAL A 145 6.35 -2.25 13.44
CA VAL A 145 5.87 -1.12 14.24
C VAL A 145 6.91 -0.80 15.30
N VAL A 146 7.14 0.50 15.51
CA VAL A 146 7.99 1.02 16.59
C VAL A 146 7.08 1.73 17.57
N ILE A 147 7.04 1.25 18.80
CA ILE A 147 6.28 1.87 19.88
C ILE A 147 7.06 3.07 20.40
N LEU A 148 6.42 4.24 20.43
CA LEU A 148 7.01 5.49 20.88
C LEU A 148 6.69 5.73 22.37
N GLU A 149 5.44 6.05 22.66
CA GLU A 149 4.99 6.39 24.00
C GLU A 149 3.63 5.76 24.25
N HIS A 150 3.59 4.81 25.17
CA HIS A 150 2.35 4.18 25.61
C HIS A 150 2.51 3.69 27.05
N LYS A 151 1.56 4.07 27.92
CA LYS A 151 1.60 3.74 29.35
C LYS A 151 1.34 2.25 29.62
N SER A 152 0.58 1.60 28.74
CA SER A 152 0.18 0.21 28.87
C SER A 152 1.04 -0.71 28.01
N ILE A 153 0.95 -2.01 28.25
CA ILE A 153 1.55 -3.02 27.36
C ILE A 153 0.64 -3.27 26.17
N ILE A 154 1.21 -3.42 24.98
CA ILE A 154 0.45 -3.84 23.80
C ILE A 154 0.51 -5.35 23.70
N ALA A 155 -0.66 -5.98 23.71
CA ALA A 155 -0.82 -7.43 23.61
C ALA A 155 -1.87 -7.79 22.55
N SER A 156 -2.04 -9.09 22.33
CA SER A 156 -3.13 -9.61 21.51
C SER A 156 -4.48 -9.13 22.02
N GLY A 157 -5.34 -8.63 21.12
CA GLY A 157 -6.67 -8.08 21.44
C GLY A 157 -6.69 -6.57 21.67
N TYR A 158 -5.53 -5.90 21.67
CA TYR A 158 -5.48 -4.44 21.80
C TYR A 158 -6.09 -3.75 20.58
N THR A 159 -6.99 -2.79 20.79
CA THR A 159 -7.65 -1.99 19.76
C THR A 159 -7.02 -0.60 19.68
N CYS A 160 -6.87 -0.06 18.47
CA CYS A 160 -6.35 1.27 18.23
C CYS A 160 -6.84 1.81 16.88
N VAL A 161 -6.57 3.08 16.62
CA VAL A 161 -6.91 3.74 15.36
C VAL A 161 -5.69 3.80 14.45
N LEU A 162 -5.81 3.21 13.26
CA LEU A 162 -4.84 3.26 12.18
C LEU A 162 -5.08 4.51 11.34
N HIS A 163 -4.08 5.37 11.26
CA HIS A 163 -4.04 6.43 10.27
C HIS A 163 -3.11 6.01 9.14
N ILE A 164 -3.71 5.77 7.97
CA ILE A 164 -3.01 5.35 6.77
C ILE A 164 -3.35 6.31 5.62
N HIS A 165 -2.40 7.20 5.34
CA HIS A 165 -2.53 8.28 4.35
C HIS A 165 -3.66 9.24 4.69
N ALA A 166 -4.85 9.10 4.07
CA ALA A 166 -6.06 9.85 4.37
C ALA A 166 -7.17 8.98 5.00
N ALA A 167 -6.97 7.66 5.06
CA ALA A 167 -7.89 6.73 5.70
C ALA A 167 -7.64 6.69 7.21
N VAL A 168 -8.73 6.60 7.96
CA VAL A 168 -8.73 6.45 9.41
C VAL A 168 -9.59 5.24 9.74
N GLU A 169 -8.95 4.18 10.18
CA GLU A 169 -9.58 2.86 10.36
C GLU A 169 -9.36 2.33 11.77
N GLU A 170 -10.37 1.67 12.33
CA GLU A 170 -10.20 0.95 13.58
C GLU A 170 -9.56 -0.42 13.34
N VAL A 171 -8.52 -0.71 14.12
CA VAL A 171 -7.69 -1.90 13.97
C VAL A 171 -7.47 -2.58 15.31
N SER A 172 -7.56 -3.91 15.29
CA SER A 172 -7.23 -4.76 16.42
C SER A 172 -5.92 -5.51 16.19
N VAL A 173 -5.10 -5.63 17.23
CA VAL A 173 -3.86 -6.41 17.21
C VAL A 173 -4.21 -7.88 17.40
N LYS A 174 -4.19 -8.66 16.33
CA LYS A 174 -4.49 -10.09 16.39
C LYS A 174 -3.40 -10.89 17.09
N MET A 175 -2.13 -10.56 16.84
CA MET A 175 -1.00 -11.18 17.52
C MET A 175 0.30 -10.39 17.32
N VAL A 176 1.15 -10.39 18.35
CA VAL A 176 2.54 -9.97 18.22
C VAL A 176 3.35 -11.18 17.72
N ILE A 177 4.03 -11.03 16.58
CA ILE A 177 4.80 -12.13 15.95
C ILE A 177 6.18 -12.21 16.58
N CYS A 178 6.90 -11.09 16.61
CA CYS A 178 8.25 -11.00 17.17
C CYS A 178 8.59 -9.56 17.56
N THR A 179 9.45 -9.42 18.56
CA THR A 179 10.18 -8.17 18.82
C THR A 179 11.49 -8.19 18.05
N ILE A 180 11.91 -7.02 17.60
CA ILE A 180 13.18 -6.78 16.90
C ILE A 180 13.99 -5.85 17.80
N ASP A 181 15.19 -6.28 18.16
CA ASP A 181 16.12 -5.39 18.86
C ASP A 181 16.60 -4.28 17.90
N LYS A 182 16.50 -3.02 18.34
CA LYS A 182 16.90 -1.84 17.55
C LYS A 182 18.39 -1.86 17.20
N LYS A 183 19.24 -2.48 18.02
CA LYS A 183 20.71 -2.49 17.83
C LYS A 183 21.20 -3.70 17.03
N THR A 184 20.74 -4.90 17.38
CA THR A 184 21.23 -6.15 16.80
C THR A 184 20.39 -6.63 15.61
N GLY A 185 19.14 -6.16 15.49
CA GLY A 185 18.19 -6.63 14.47
C GLY A 185 17.69 -8.06 14.71
N GLU A 186 18.04 -8.68 15.84
CA GLU A 186 17.65 -10.04 16.16
C GLU A 186 16.14 -10.12 16.44
N LYS A 187 15.50 -11.19 15.92
CA LYS A 187 14.06 -11.43 16.05
C LYS A 187 13.78 -12.40 17.18
N LYS A 188 13.17 -11.93 18.25
CA LYS A 188 12.73 -12.77 19.37
C LYS A 188 11.22 -12.92 19.36
N LYS A 189 10.71 -14.14 19.58
CA LYS A 189 9.27 -14.34 19.77
C LYS A 189 8.85 -13.69 21.08
N SER A 190 7.85 -12.81 21.02
CA SER A 190 7.27 -12.15 22.19
C SER A 190 5.75 -12.17 22.09
N ARG A 191 5.08 -12.17 23.25
CA ARG A 191 3.61 -12.10 23.34
C ARG A 191 3.09 -10.69 23.60
N PHE A 192 3.95 -9.80 24.07
CA PHE A 192 3.64 -8.40 24.37
C PHE A 192 4.81 -7.51 23.96
N VAL A 193 4.54 -6.22 23.84
CA VAL A 193 5.51 -5.20 23.45
C VAL A 193 5.43 -4.05 24.45
N ARG A 194 6.59 -3.53 24.85
CA ARG A 194 6.71 -2.39 25.76
C ARG A 194 7.05 -1.12 25.00
N GLN A 195 7.07 0.00 25.73
CA GLN A 195 7.54 1.27 25.21
C GLN A 195 8.96 1.14 24.63
N ASP A 196 9.22 1.89 23.55
CA ASP A 196 10.51 1.93 22.86
C ASP A 196 10.98 0.62 22.22
N GLU A 197 10.13 -0.40 22.18
CA GLU A 197 10.43 -1.63 21.46
C GLU A 197 9.93 -1.57 20.01
N LYS A 198 10.67 -2.27 19.16
CA LYS A 198 10.29 -2.50 17.77
C LYS A 198 9.75 -3.91 17.66
N CYS A 199 8.67 -4.09 16.93
CA CYS A 199 8.04 -5.39 16.78
C CYS A 199 7.43 -5.57 15.39
N ILE A 200 7.16 -6.83 15.05
CA ILE A 200 6.28 -7.20 13.96
C ILE A 200 5.00 -7.70 14.58
N MET A 201 3.90 -7.03 14.26
CA MET A 201 2.55 -7.40 14.72
C MET A 201 1.65 -7.67 13.53
N ARG A 202 0.72 -8.60 13.73
CA ARG A 202 -0.38 -8.85 12.82
C ARG A 202 -1.59 -8.09 13.32
N MET A 203 -2.13 -7.27 12.44
CA MET A 203 -3.26 -6.41 12.68
C MET A 203 -4.43 -6.83 11.80
N GLU A 204 -5.64 -6.60 12.30
CA GLU A 204 -6.90 -6.90 11.64
C GLU A 204 -7.82 -5.69 11.76
N SER A 205 -8.21 -5.13 10.62
CA SER A 205 -9.19 -4.05 10.54
C SER A 205 -10.62 -4.59 10.45
N ALA A 206 -11.58 -3.77 10.87
CA ALA A 206 -13.00 -4.07 10.70
C ALA A 206 -13.39 -4.08 9.21
N GLU A 207 -13.05 -3.01 8.49
CA GLU A 207 -13.31 -2.87 7.06
C GLU A 207 -12.09 -3.22 6.21
N ALA A 208 -12.31 -3.59 4.95
CA ALA A 208 -11.23 -3.92 4.05
C ALA A 208 -10.75 -2.64 3.34
N PHE A 209 -9.47 -2.33 3.46
CA PHE A 209 -8.88 -1.13 2.85
C PHE A 209 -7.68 -1.50 1.97
N CYS A 210 -7.22 -0.51 1.19
CA CYS A 210 -6.09 -0.70 0.28
C CYS A 210 -4.77 -0.70 1.06
N LEU A 211 -3.94 -1.70 0.79
CA LEU A 211 -2.68 -1.94 1.48
C LEU A 211 -1.58 -2.13 0.44
N GLU A 212 -0.56 -1.27 0.48
CA GLU A 212 0.63 -1.44 -0.37
C GLU A 212 1.88 -1.63 0.50
N PRO A 213 2.77 -2.59 0.16
CA PRO A 213 3.98 -2.79 0.94
C PRO A 213 4.92 -1.60 0.85
N PHE A 214 5.60 -1.29 1.96
CA PHE A 214 6.58 -0.20 2.03
C PHE A 214 7.73 -0.33 1.01
N LYS A 215 8.07 -1.56 0.62
CA LYS A 215 9.10 -1.81 -0.41
C LYS A 215 8.64 -1.46 -1.82
N GLU A 216 7.34 -1.59 -2.12
CA GLU A 216 6.77 -1.31 -3.43
C GLU A 216 6.48 0.19 -3.53
N LEU A 217 5.71 0.73 -2.60
CA LEU A 217 5.35 2.15 -2.54
C LEU A 217 5.55 2.69 -1.11
N PRO A 218 6.66 3.38 -0.82
CA PRO A 218 6.96 3.89 0.52
C PRO A 218 5.89 4.84 1.08
N GLN A 219 5.23 5.60 0.21
CA GLN A 219 4.19 6.57 0.58
C GLN A 219 2.94 5.88 1.11
N LEU A 220 2.52 4.80 0.43
CA LEU A 220 1.36 3.99 0.84
C LEU A 220 1.72 2.92 1.89
N GLY A 221 3.00 2.72 2.17
CA GLY A 221 3.45 1.73 3.14
C GLY A 221 3.57 2.25 4.56
N ARG A 222 3.49 3.56 4.80
CA ARG A 222 3.65 4.18 6.12
C ARG A 222 2.31 4.44 6.78
N PHE A 223 2.26 4.21 8.08
CA PHE A 223 1.07 4.51 8.88
C PHE A 223 1.45 4.87 10.32
N THR A 224 0.50 5.44 11.04
CA THR A 224 0.64 5.73 12.48
C THR A 224 -0.52 5.12 13.24
N LEU A 225 -0.25 4.61 14.43
CA LEU A 225 -1.26 4.10 15.35
C LEU A 225 -1.52 5.14 16.43
N ARG A 226 -2.79 5.45 16.67
CA ARG A 226 -3.24 6.40 17.67
C ARG A 226 -4.25 5.76 18.61
N ASP A 227 -4.22 6.19 19.87
CA ASP A 227 -5.20 5.84 20.90
C ASP A 227 -5.34 7.02 21.84
N GLU A 228 -6.56 7.26 22.35
CA GLU A 228 -6.88 8.39 23.24
C GLU A 228 -6.30 9.74 22.77
N GLY A 229 -6.26 9.96 21.44
CA GLY A 229 -5.72 11.17 20.81
C GLY A 229 -4.18 11.24 20.72
N ARG A 230 -3.44 10.29 21.30
CA ARG A 230 -1.97 10.23 21.29
C ARG A 230 -1.45 9.26 20.24
N THR A 231 -0.30 9.56 19.65
CA THR A 231 0.38 8.64 18.72
C THR A 231 1.20 7.64 19.52
N ILE A 232 0.76 6.40 19.53
CA ILE A 232 1.43 5.31 20.24
C ILE A 232 2.62 4.79 19.44
N ALA A 233 2.44 4.67 18.13
CA ALA A 233 3.42 3.99 17.31
C ALA A 233 3.44 4.48 15.87
N ILE A 234 4.60 4.28 15.25
CA ILE A 234 4.79 4.48 13.81
C ILE A 234 5.08 3.11 13.21
N GLY A 235 4.44 2.81 12.10
CA GLY A 235 4.58 1.52 11.44
C GLY A 235 4.81 1.63 9.96
N LYS A 236 5.36 0.54 9.42
CA LYS A 236 5.43 0.31 7.98
C LYS A 236 4.84 -1.05 7.64
N LEU A 237 4.09 -1.10 6.56
CA LEU A 237 3.52 -2.32 6.02
C LEU A 237 4.64 -3.21 5.49
N VAL A 238 4.66 -4.44 5.98
CA VAL A 238 5.62 -5.45 5.54
C VAL A 238 4.88 -6.54 4.81
N ILE A 239 5.47 -7.01 3.72
CA ILE A 239 4.92 -8.14 2.97
C ILE A 239 4.80 -9.33 3.93
N MET A 240 3.62 -9.98 3.92
CA MET A 240 3.37 -11.19 4.70
C MET A 240 4.55 -12.14 4.66
N SER A 241 4.85 -12.76 5.81
CA SER A 241 5.87 -13.81 5.91
C SER A 241 5.75 -14.77 4.73
N GLN A 242 6.87 -15.00 4.01
CA GLN A 242 6.93 -15.92 2.87
C GLN A 242 6.33 -17.29 3.20
N ARG A 243 6.45 -17.73 4.45
CA ARG A 243 5.81 -18.95 4.95
C ARG A 243 4.31 -18.98 4.68
N ARG A 244 3.60 -17.87 4.86
CA ARG A 244 2.15 -17.82 4.63
C ARG A 244 1.82 -17.82 3.15
N LYS A 245 2.58 -17.08 2.33
CA LYS A 245 2.48 -17.17 0.86
C LYS A 245 2.66 -18.61 0.38
N VAL A 246 3.67 -19.32 0.90
CA VAL A 246 3.91 -20.75 0.59
C VAL A 246 2.72 -21.62 1.02
N ILE A 247 2.15 -21.40 2.21
CA ILE A 247 0.98 -22.16 2.69
C ILE A 247 -0.26 -21.90 1.82
N ASP A 248 -0.54 -20.64 1.49
CA ASP A 248 -1.72 -20.29 0.70
C ASP A 248 -1.57 -20.77 -0.75
N LEU A 249 -0.37 -20.69 -1.32
CA LEU A 249 -0.03 -21.28 -2.61
C LEU A 249 -0.16 -22.80 -2.62
N TYR A 250 0.27 -23.49 -1.55
CA TYR A 250 0.05 -24.92 -1.40
C TYR A 250 -1.44 -25.26 -1.39
N LYS A 251 -2.25 -24.52 -0.63
CA LYS A 251 -3.71 -24.72 -0.57
C LYS A 251 -4.37 -24.47 -1.92
N GLN A 252 -3.97 -23.42 -2.63
CA GLN A 252 -4.46 -23.09 -3.97
C GLN A 252 -4.16 -24.23 -4.95
N LEU A 253 -2.89 -24.65 -5.05
CA LEU A 253 -2.48 -25.77 -5.91
C LEU A 253 -3.18 -27.07 -5.52
N TYR A 254 -3.34 -27.35 -4.23
CA TYR A 254 -4.06 -28.52 -3.75
C TYR A 254 -5.53 -28.49 -4.17
N HIS A 255 -6.19 -27.33 -4.12
CA HIS A 255 -7.57 -27.18 -4.58
C HIS A 255 -7.67 -27.37 -6.09
N MET A 256 -6.84 -26.66 -6.86
CA MET A 256 -6.81 -26.75 -8.31
C MET A 256 -6.50 -28.17 -8.79
N GLY A 257 -5.61 -28.90 -8.10
CA GLY A 257 -5.22 -30.27 -8.45
C GLY A 257 -6.33 -31.32 -8.37
N LYS A 258 -7.51 -31.00 -7.82
CA LYS A 258 -8.65 -31.94 -7.75
C LYS A 258 -9.14 -32.40 -9.12
N GLU A 259 -9.12 -31.51 -10.11
CA GLU A 259 -9.62 -31.77 -11.45
C GLU A 259 -8.51 -32.03 -12.48
N TYR A 260 -7.30 -32.32 -12.00
CA TYR A 260 -6.15 -32.49 -12.86
C TYR A 260 -6.31 -33.74 -13.76
N PRO A 261 -5.94 -33.70 -15.06
CA PRO A 261 -6.24 -34.77 -16.02
C PRO A 261 -5.69 -36.16 -15.66
N LYS A 262 -4.55 -36.21 -14.95
CA LYS A 262 -3.92 -37.47 -14.51
C LYS A 262 -4.47 -38.00 -13.18
N GLY A 263 -5.52 -37.36 -12.64
CA GLY A 263 -6.13 -37.71 -11.38
C GLY A 263 -5.58 -36.92 -10.19
N LYS A 264 -6.44 -36.74 -9.18
CA LYS A 264 -6.17 -35.99 -7.95
C LYS A 264 -4.97 -36.52 -7.18
N GLU A 265 -4.90 -37.84 -6.98
CA GLU A 265 -3.85 -38.48 -6.17
C GLU A 265 -2.46 -38.29 -6.78
N TRP A 266 -2.36 -38.40 -8.11
CA TRP A 266 -1.12 -38.18 -8.84
C TRP A 266 -0.59 -36.76 -8.63
N PHE A 267 -1.48 -35.76 -8.71
CA PHE A 267 -1.10 -34.36 -8.53
C PHE A 267 -0.77 -34.04 -7.06
N HIS A 268 -1.62 -34.47 -6.12
CA HIS A 268 -1.42 -34.21 -4.68
C HIS A 268 -0.15 -34.85 -4.12
N SER A 269 0.19 -36.07 -4.56
CA SER A 269 1.43 -36.74 -4.17
C SER A 269 2.67 -35.94 -4.61
N ARG A 270 2.71 -35.50 -5.87
CA ARG A 270 3.80 -34.69 -6.41
C ARG A 270 3.89 -33.31 -5.79
N LEU A 271 2.75 -32.66 -5.56
CA LEU A 271 2.69 -31.37 -4.87
C LEU A 271 3.29 -31.48 -3.47
N LYS A 272 2.86 -32.48 -2.69
CA LYS A 272 3.36 -32.72 -1.34
C LYS A 272 4.87 -33.00 -1.35
N ALA A 273 5.35 -33.83 -2.27
CA ALA A 273 6.79 -34.12 -2.40
C ALA A 273 7.62 -32.87 -2.74
N ALA A 274 7.12 -32.01 -3.63
CA ALA A 274 7.81 -30.78 -4.03
C ALA A 274 7.94 -29.77 -2.87
N PHE A 275 6.89 -29.60 -2.07
CA PHE A 275 6.92 -28.71 -0.90
C PHE A 275 7.74 -29.30 0.26
N LEU A 276 7.69 -30.61 0.46
CA LEU A 276 8.54 -31.31 1.45
C LEU A 276 10.03 -31.18 1.13
N LYS A 277 10.40 -31.26 -0.16
CA LYS A 277 11.79 -31.14 -0.60
C LYS A 277 12.45 -29.81 -0.19
N ASN A 278 11.66 -28.73 -0.09
CA ASN A 278 12.16 -27.40 0.24
C ASN A 278 11.72 -26.93 1.64
N LYS A 279 11.35 -27.84 2.53
CA LYS A 279 10.77 -27.52 3.85
C LYS A 279 11.72 -26.69 4.74
N ASP A 280 13.01 -27.01 4.70
CA ASP A 280 14.03 -26.42 5.58
C ASP A 280 14.74 -25.21 4.95
N GLU A 281 14.26 -24.75 3.79
CA GLU A 281 14.79 -23.56 3.13
C GLU A 281 14.45 -22.30 3.95
N THR A 282 15.49 -21.50 4.25
CA THR A 282 15.36 -20.29 5.07
C THR A 282 15.83 -19.03 4.36
N ASP A 283 16.49 -19.17 3.20
CA ASP A 283 16.91 -18.02 2.39
C ASP A 283 15.71 -17.34 1.71
N PRO A 284 15.41 -16.07 2.05
CA PRO A 284 14.25 -15.38 1.51
C PRO A 284 14.30 -15.22 -0.01
N ALA A 285 15.47 -15.01 -0.62
CA ALA A 285 15.55 -14.83 -2.07
C ALA A 285 15.25 -16.13 -2.83
N LYS A 286 15.70 -17.26 -2.28
CA LYS A 286 15.43 -18.59 -2.83
C LYS A 286 13.99 -19.02 -2.64
N ILE A 287 13.38 -18.69 -1.50
CA ILE A 287 11.95 -18.92 -1.26
C ILE A 287 11.11 -18.12 -2.28
N ASP A 288 11.42 -16.85 -2.52
CA ASP A 288 10.69 -16.04 -3.51
C ASP A 288 10.80 -16.60 -4.94
N LYS A 289 11.98 -17.12 -5.33
CA LYS A 289 12.13 -17.83 -6.62
C LYS A 289 11.28 -19.11 -6.70
N LEU A 290 11.20 -19.87 -5.61
CA LEU A 290 10.37 -21.07 -5.54
C LEU A 290 8.87 -20.74 -5.59
N ILE A 291 8.44 -19.66 -4.92
CA ILE A 291 7.08 -19.13 -5.01
C ILE A 291 6.76 -18.76 -6.46
N ALA A 292 7.63 -17.97 -7.13
CA ALA A 292 7.43 -17.58 -8.52
C ALA A 292 7.32 -18.79 -9.47
N ARG A 293 8.12 -19.84 -9.24
CA ARG A 293 8.01 -21.09 -9.99
C ARG A 293 6.67 -21.79 -9.76
N ALA A 294 6.17 -21.80 -8.52
CA ALA A 294 4.88 -22.42 -8.21
C ALA A 294 3.70 -21.59 -8.75
N GLU A 295 3.80 -20.26 -8.80
CA GLU A 295 2.84 -19.39 -9.48
C GLU A 295 2.80 -19.62 -11.00
N TYR A 296 3.94 -19.95 -11.62
CA TYR A 296 3.96 -20.37 -13.02
C TYR A 296 3.16 -21.66 -13.23
N VAL A 297 3.29 -22.65 -12.33
CA VAL A 297 2.49 -23.88 -12.38
C VAL A 297 0.99 -23.61 -12.20
N VAL A 298 0.61 -22.64 -11.36
CA VAL A 298 -0.79 -22.19 -11.25
C VAL A 298 -1.31 -21.74 -12.61
N LYS A 299 -0.58 -20.85 -13.30
CA LYS A 299 -0.96 -20.34 -14.62
C LYS A 299 -1.08 -21.45 -15.67
N GLU A 300 -0.18 -22.45 -15.64
CA GLU A 300 -0.28 -23.61 -16.54
C GLU A 300 -1.56 -24.42 -16.30
N ILE A 301 -1.96 -24.63 -15.04
CA ILE A 301 -3.18 -25.37 -14.72
C ILE A 301 -4.42 -24.58 -15.14
N GLU A 302 -4.43 -23.26 -14.91
CA GLU A 302 -5.50 -22.38 -15.38
C GLU A 302 -5.65 -22.41 -16.90
N ALA A 303 -4.53 -22.35 -17.63
CA ALA A 303 -4.52 -22.47 -19.09
C ALA A 303 -5.02 -23.85 -19.55
N LEU A 304 -4.72 -24.92 -18.82
CA LEU A 304 -5.21 -26.26 -19.13
C LEU A 304 -6.73 -26.35 -18.94
N TYR A 305 -7.27 -25.75 -17.88
CA TYR A 305 -8.71 -25.70 -17.64
C TYR A 305 -9.45 -24.82 -18.64
N SER A 306 -8.89 -23.68 -19.05
CA SER A 306 -9.47 -22.85 -20.11
C SER A 306 -9.51 -23.58 -21.45
N LEU A 307 -8.45 -24.31 -21.82
CA LEU A 307 -8.40 -25.15 -23.03
C LEU A 307 -9.42 -26.27 -23.00
N ARG A 308 -9.59 -26.96 -21.86
CA ARG A 308 -10.60 -28.02 -21.72
C ARG A 308 -12.01 -27.45 -21.87
N LYS A 309 -12.29 -26.30 -21.25
CA LYS A 309 -13.57 -25.60 -21.39
C LYS A 309 -13.82 -25.17 -22.84
N TYR A 310 -12.79 -24.64 -23.52
CA TYR A 310 -12.86 -24.28 -24.93
C TYR A 310 -13.16 -25.48 -25.83
N ARG A 311 -12.49 -26.62 -25.63
CA ARG A 311 -12.76 -27.86 -26.39
C ARG A 311 -14.18 -28.36 -26.21
N ALA A 312 -14.69 -28.35 -24.97
CA ALA A 312 -16.07 -28.73 -24.67
C ALA A 312 -17.10 -27.79 -25.32
N LEU A 313 -16.83 -26.48 -25.31
CA LEU A 313 -17.63 -25.49 -26.05
C LEU A 313 -17.58 -25.75 -27.56
N LYS A 314 -16.39 -25.95 -28.13
CA LYS A 314 -16.23 -26.19 -29.56
C LYS A 314 -17.00 -27.42 -30.03
N SER A 315 -16.93 -28.53 -29.29
CA SER A 315 -17.71 -29.75 -29.58
C SER A 315 -19.21 -29.46 -29.58
N ARG A 316 -19.74 -28.75 -28.57
CA ARG A 316 -21.18 -28.42 -28.49
C ARG A 316 -21.71 -27.49 -29.58
N TYR A 317 -20.91 -26.56 -30.08
CA TYR A 317 -21.40 -25.53 -31.03
C TYR A 317 -21.08 -25.86 -32.50
N TYR A 318 -20.15 -26.77 -32.77
CA TYR A 318 -19.66 -27.03 -34.14
C TYR A 318 -19.76 -28.50 -34.58
N GLU A 319 -20.17 -29.46 -33.73
CA GLU A 319 -20.34 -30.87 -34.13
C GLU A 319 -21.76 -31.21 -34.66
N ASP A 320 -22.72 -30.28 -34.61
CA ASP A 320 -24.07 -30.44 -35.21
C ASP A 320 -24.20 -29.79 -36.61
N LYS A 321 -23.18 -29.92 -37.47
CA LYS A 321 -23.30 -29.59 -38.91
C LYS A 321 -22.75 -30.68 -39.81
#